data_AF-A0A2N2YXF4-F1
#
_entry.id   AF-A0A2N2YXF4-F1
#
_cell.length_a   1.000
_cell.length_b   1.000
_cell.length_c   1.000
_cell.angle_alpha   90.00
_cell.angle_beta   90.00
_cell.angle_gamma   90.00
#
_symmetry.space_group_name_H-M   'P 1'
#
loop_
_entity.id
_entity.type
_entity.pdbx_description
1 polymer ?
#
loop_
_entity_poly.entity_id
_entity_poly.type
_entity_poly.pdbx_seq_one_letter_code
_entity_poly.pdbx_strand_id
1 'polypeptide(L)'
;MRKLIIILILANSLSALAQKPLFDHPIKVLDHARFIANYTLIFNEDSLNLNVNRKEDFLLFLGEYINLFIGKDSYYFKLNGRNITSREQLQQFVNEYAAKGVYSRFSWEFLKNYPNGKMTCYHHLTTGPFLYEEDLNLFDWQLTDSIDTIAGYPVQMATTDFGGRSWIAWFSPEIPFNDGPYKFNGLPGLIVKVYDTRMHYVFELKDIEKPDHEIAIEFYREELF
;
A
#
# COMPACT_ATOMS: atom_id res chain seq x y z
N MET A 1 -17.01 -51.25 41.24
CA MET A 1 -16.64 -49.96 41.87
C MET A 1 -15.27 -49.56 41.32
N ARG A 2 -15.19 -48.63 40.35
CA ARG A 2 -14.72 -47.23 40.52
C ARG A 2 -13.32 -47.18 41.18
N LYS A 3 -12.23 -46.66 40.58
CA LYS A 3 -12.07 -45.58 39.59
C LYS A 3 -10.77 -45.74 38.78
N LEU A 4 -10.85 -45.42 37.49
CA LEU A 4 -9.75 -45.06 36.61
C LEU A 4 -9.38 -43.60 36.90
N ILE A 5 -8.10 -43.27 37.14
CA ILE A 5 -7.60 -41.89 37.07
C ILE A 5 -6.32 -41.90 36.23
N ILE A 6 -6.49 -41.53 34.97
CA ILE A 6 -5.46 -40.99 34.10
C ILE A 6 -5.76 -39.48 34.02
N ILE A 7 -4.75 -38.63 34.26
CA ILE A 7 -4.55 -37.27 33.70
C ILE A 7 -3.12 -36.90 34.16
N LEU A 8 -2.08 -37.14 33.35
CA LEU A 8 -1.49 -36.18 32.40
C LEU A 8 -1.33 -34.75 32.97
N ILE A 9 -0.26 -34.52 33.73
CA ILE A 9 0.26 -33.17 34.02
C ILE A 9 1.78 -33.17 33.81
N LEU A 10 2.22 -33.44 32.59
CA LEU A 10 3.61 -33.20 32.15
C LEU A 10 3.57 -32.91 30.64
N ALA A 11 3.29 -31.65 30.27
CA ALA A 11 3.71 -30.99 29.01
C ALA A 11 2.93 -29.68 28.79
N ASN A 12 3.01 -28.73 29.73
CA ASN A 12 2.61 -27.33 29.47
C ASN A 12 3.62 -26.37 30.10
N SER A 13 4.91 -26.68 30.00
CA SER A 13 5.99 -25.77 30.36
C SER A 13 6.97 -25.56 29.21
N LEU A 14 6.47 -25.64 27.97
CA LEU A 14 7.20 -25.19 26.78
C LEU A 14 6.28 -24.33 25.90
N SER A 15 5.97 -23.13 26.38
CA SER A 15 5.70 -21.99 25.49
C SER A 15 5.96 -20.68 26.24
N ALA A 16 7.14 -20.59 26.86
CA ALA A 16 7.77 -19.30 27.20
C ALA A 16 8.81 -18.93 26.14
N LEU A 17 8.61 -19.36 24.89
CA LEU A 17 9.09 -18.56 23.77
C LEU A 17 8.15 -17.37 23.75
N ALA A 18 8.64 -16.22 24.24
CA ALA A 18 7.99 -14.95 24.03
C ALA A 18 7.66 -14.87 22.53
N GLN A 19 6.38 -15.02 22.18
CA GLN A 19 5.94 -14.68 20.84
C GLN A 19 6.28 -13.20 20.70
N LYS A 20 7.24 -12.89 19.81
CA LYS A 20 7.51 -11.51 19.43
C LYS A 20 6.16 -10.83 19.18
N PRO A 21 5.90 -9.64 19.73
CA PRO A 21 4.69 -8.91 19.42
C PRO A 21 4.50 -8.89 17.90
N LEU A 22 3.25 -9.01 17.43
CA LEU A 22 2.89 -9.03 16.00
C LEU A 22 3.42 -7.80 15.23
N PHE A 23 3.87 -6.76 15.95
CA PHE A 23 4.39 -5.50 15.44
C PHE A 23 5.81 -5.16 15.96
N ASP A 24 6.51 -6.09 16.62
CA ASP A 24 7.88 -5.88 17.12
C ASP A 24 8.91 -6.18 16.03
N HIS A 25 8.81 -5.43 14.94
CA HIS A 25 9.77 -5.46 13.86
C HIS A 25 10.60 -4.18 13.90
N PRO A 26 11.93 -4.26 13.68
CA PRO A 26 12.76 -3.07 13.65
C PRO A 26 12.26 -2.13 12.54
N ILE A 27 11.76 -0.97 12.94
CA ILE A 27 11.32 0.08 12.02
C ILE A 27 12.57 0.78 11.51
N LYS A 28 12.78 0.75 10.21
CA LYS A 28 13.81 1.56 9.55
C LYS A 28 13.15 2.77 8.91
N VAL A 29 13.51 3.97 9.37
CA VAL A 29 13.15 5.21 8.68
C VAL A 29 14.02 5.34 7.44
N LEU A 30 13.39 5.49 6.27
CA LEU A 30 14.06 5.60 4.98
C LEU A 30 14.12 7.03 4.46
N ASP A 31 13.06 7.80 4.70
CA ASP A 31 12.88 9.17 4.25
C ASP A 31 11.76 9.84 5.07
N HIS A 32 11.41 11.08 4.78
CA HIS A 32 10.27 11.80 5.36
C HIS A 32 9.38 12.36 4.26
N ALA A 33 8.06 12.23 4.43
CA ALA A 33 7.09 12.72 3.48
C ALA A 33 7.14 14.25 3.40
N ARG A 34 7.43 14.78 2.21
CA ARG A 34 7.34 16.22 1.91
C ARG A 34 5.91 16.61 1.54
N PHE A 35 5.22 15.71 0.85
CA PHE A 35 3.81 15.81 0.47
C PHE A 35 3.13 14.45 0.58
N ILE A 36 1.81 14.47 0.67
CA ILE A 36 0.96 13.28 0.60
C ILE A 36 -0.04 13.51 -0.53
N ALA A 37 0.00 12.66 -1.53
CA ALA A 37 -1.02 12.63 -2.58
C ALA A 37 -2.07 11.58 -2.21
N ASN A 38 -3.31 12.02 -2.03
CA ASN A 38 -4.46 11.17 -1.72
C ASN A 38 -5.07 10.67 -3.04
N TYR A 39 -5.19 9.34 -3.20
CA TYR A 39 -5.80 8.72 -4.37
C TYR A 39 -7.05 7.93 -3.99
N THR A 40 -7.98 7.81 -4.94
CA THR A 40 -9.02 6.79 -4.91
C THR A 40 -8.82 5.83 -6.06
N LEU A 41 -8.87 4.53 -5.75
CA LEU A 41 -9.05 3.47 -6.72
C LEU A 41 -10.54 3.16 -6.85
N ILE A 42 -11.07 3.26 -8.07
CA ILE A 42 -12.38 2.73 -8.45
C ILE A 42 -12.12 1.42 -9.21
N PHE A 43 -12.73 0.33 -8.76
CA PHE A 43 -12.49 -0.99 -9.36
C PHE A 43 -13.73 -1.88 -9.40
N ASN A 44 -13.72 -2.82 -10.34
CA ASN A 44 -14.76 -3.84 -10.52
C ASN A 44 -14.26 -5.20 -9.99
N GLU A 45 -14.94 -5.75 -8.97
CA GLU A 45 -14.62 -7.10 -8.46
C GLU A 45 -15.02 -8.19 -9.47
N ASP A 46 -16.12 -7.99 -10.20
CA ASP A 46 -16.61 -8.89 -11.23
C ASP A 46 -16.52 -8.21 -12.60
N SER A 47 -15.60 -8.70 -13.45
CA SER A 47 -15.43 -8.18 -14.81
C SER A 47 -16.63 -8.41 -15.73
N LEU A 48 -17.57 -9.28 -15.35
CA LEU A 48 -18.82 -9.52 -16.08
C LEU A 48 -19.94 -8.57 -15.62
N ASN A 49 -19.74 -7.80 -14.55
CA ASN A 49 -20.72 -6.89 -14.00
C ASN A 49 -20.12 -5.52 -13.62
N LEU A 50 -19.99 -4.66 -14.63
CA LEU A 50 -19.46 -3.29 -14.50
C LEU A 50 -20.36 -2.33 -13.69
N ASN A 51 -21.55 -2.78 -13.24
CA ASN A 51 -22.47 -1.94 -12.48
C ASN A 51 -22.14 -1.89 -10.98
N VAL A 52 -21.18 -2.69 -10.49
CA VAL A 52 -20.77 -2.73 -9.09
C VAL A 52 -19.35 -2.20 -8.94
N ASN A 53 -19.22 -0.87 -8.92
CA ASN A 53 -17.95 -0.21 -8.66
C ASN A 53 -17.69 -0.14 -7.15
N ARG A 54 -16.52 -0.63 -6.73
CA ARG A 54 -15.98 -0.43 -5.38
C ARG A 54 -15.00 0.73 -5.38
N LYS A 55 -14.78 1.29 -4.21
CA LYS A 55 -13.79 2.35 -3.99
C LYS A 55 -12.89 1.98 -2.83
N GLU A 56 -11.62 2.31 -2.97
CA GLU A 56 -10.64 2.23 -1.90
C GLU A 56 -9.68 3.42 -1.99
N ASP A 57 -9.34 4.00 -0.85
CA ASP A 57 -8.45 5.15 -0.78
C ASP A 57 -7.01 4.72 -0.50
N PHE A 58 -6.07 5.42 -1.12
CA PHE A 58 -4.64 5.18 -1.03
C PHE A 58 -3.90 6.47 -0.74
N LEU A 59 -2.72 6.32 -0.12
CA LEU A 59 -1.80 7.39 0.17
C LEU A 59 -0.51 7.15 -0.63
N LEU A 60 -0.05 8.19 -1.32
CA LEU A 60 1.28 8.27 -1.88
C LEU A 60 2.08 9.30 -1.08
N PHE A 61 2.95 8.83 -0.20
CA PHE A 61 3.92 9.69 0.49
C PHE A 61 5.06 10.01 -0.47
N LEU A 62 5.26 11.29 -0.75
CA LEU A 62 6.28 11.81 -1.65
C LEU A 62 7.45 12.34 -0.82
N GLY A 63 8.55 11.58 -0.77
CA GLY A 63 9.77 11.95 -0.06
C GLY A 63 10.72 12.82 -0.89
N GLU A 64 11.96 12.95 -0.43
CA GLU A 64 13.04 13.56 -1.23
C GLU A 64 13.67 12.52 -2.17
N TYR A 65 13.80 11.28 -1.72
CA TYR A 65 14.46 10.19 -2.43
C TYR A 65 13.58 8.94 -2.56
N ILE A 66 12.74 8.67 -1.55
CA ILE A 66 11.92 7.46 -1.46
C ILE A 66 10.45 7.86 -1.43
N ASN A 67 9.63 7.13 -2.19
CA ASN A 67 8.17 7.31 -2.16
C ASN A 67 7.49 6.02 -1.67
N LEU A 68 6.35 6.18 -1.00
CA LEU A 68 5.58 5.06 -0.44
C LEU A 68 4.14 5.13 -0.90
N PHE A 69 3.69 4.12 -1.64
CA PHE A 69 2.28 3.93 -1.96
C PHE A 69 1.67 2.83 -1.09
N ILE A 70 0.60 3.14 -0.36
CA ILE A 70 -0.07 2.20 0.55
C ILE A 70 -1.56 2.49 0.66
N GLY A 71 -2.38 1.44 0.85
CA GLY A 71 -3.81 1.61 1.17
C GLY A 71 -4.00 2.43 2.45
N LYS A 72 -4.92 3.39 2.43
CA LYS A 72 -5.16 4.32 3.55
C LYS A 72 -5.53 3.58 4.84
N ASP A 73 -6.43 2.60 4.72
CA ASP A 73 -6.85 1.77 5.85
C ASP A 73 -5.71 0.88 6.37
N SER A 74 -4.90 0.33 5.45
CA SER A 74 -3.70 -0.46 5.78
C SER A 74 -2.67 0.38 6.55
N TYR A 75 -2.45 1.63 6.12
CA TYR A 75 -1.56 2.57 6.80
C TYR A 75 -2.03 2.85 8.23
N TYR A 76 -3.29 3.22 8.43
CA TYR A 76 -3.82 3.51 9.77
C TYR A 76 -3.91 2.28 10.65
N PHE A 77 -4.18 1.10 10.09
CA PHE A 77 -4.11 -0.17 10.83
C PHE A 77 -2.68 -0.39 11.36
N LYS A 78 -1.66 -0.25 10.51
CA LYS A 78 -0.25 -0.36 10.94
C LYS A 78 0.08 0.67 12.00
N LEU A 79 -0.25 1.95 11.78
CA LEU A 79 0.04 3.06 12.69
C LEU A 79 -0.57 2.86 14.09
N ASN A 80 -1.85 2.49 14.14
CA ASN A 80 -2.55 2.30 15.41
C ASN A 80 -2.14 0.99 16.12
N GLY A 81 -1.65 0.00 15.36
CA GLY A 81 -1.17 -1.27 15.89
C GLY A 81 0.23 -1.23 16.51
N ARG A 82 1.05 -0.20 16.24
CA ARG A 82 2.49 -0.16 16.60
C ARG A 82 2.79 -0.35 18.10
N ASN A 83 1.88 0.09 18.97
CA ASN A 83 2.08 0.07 20.42
C ASN A 83 1.41 -1.13 21.11
N ILE A 84 0.91 -2.11 20.35
CA ILE A 84 0.30 -3.32 20.90
C ILE A 84 1.40 -4.22 21.45
N THR A 85 1.37 -4.45 22.77
CA THR A 85 2.41 -5.21 23.49
C THR A 85 1.87 -6.48 24.14
N SER A 86 0.55 -6.65 24.21
CA SER A 86 -0.09 -7.81 24.84
C SER A 86 -1.13 -8.48 23.93
N ARG A 87 -1.38 -9.77 24.17
CA ARG A 87 -2.43 -10.53 23.46
C ARG A 87 -3.83 -9.98 23.69
N GLU A 88 -4.10 -9.44 24.88
CA GLU A 88 -5.39 -8.83 25.20
C GLU A 88 -5.62 -7.56 24.38
N GLN A 89 -4.59 -6.68 24.30
CA GLN A 89 -4.62 -5.48 23.46
C GLN A 89 -4.80 -5.84 21.99
N LEU A 90 -4.10 -6.87 21.50
CA LEU A 90 -4.25 -7.35 20.12
C LEU A 90 -5.68 -7.82 19.84
N GLN A 91 -6.27 -8.60 20.75
CA GLN A 91 -7.64 -9.09 20.57
C GLN A 91 -8.66 -7.95 20.54
N GLN A 92 -8.51 -6.97 21.42
CA GLN A 92 -9.36 -5.78 21.44
C GLN A 92 -9.23 -4.98 20.13
N PHE A 93 -7.99 -4.74 19.69
CA PHE A 93 -7.69 -4.04 18.45
C PHE A 93 -8.31 -4.72 17.22
N VAL A 94 -8.10 -6.04 17.07
CA VAL A 94 -8.67 -6.82 15.96
C VAL A 94 -10.20 -6.77 15.98
N ASN A 95 -10.82 -6.91 17.16
CA ASN A 95 -12.27 -6.86 17.29
C ASN A 95 -12.83 -5.48 16.94
N GLU A 96 -12.14 -4.40 17.32
CA GLU A 96 -12.54 -3.03 16.99
C GLU A 96 -12.51 -2.77 15.49
N TYR A 97 -11.42 -3.14 14.81
CA TYR A 97 -11.31 -2.99 13.36
C TYR A 97 -12.31 -3.87 12.61
N ALA A 98 -12.56 -5.09 13.13
CA ALA A 98 -13.59 -5.95 12.59
C ALA A 98 -15.00 -5.37 12.70
N ALA A 99 -15.32 -4.75 13.83
CA ALA A 99 -16.60 -4.09 14.04
C ALA A 99 -16.77 -2.85 13.14
N LYS A 100 -15.68 -2.14 12.82
CA LYS A 100 -15.70 -1.01 11.87
C LYS A 100 -15.83 -1.45 10.41
N GLY A 101 -15.56 -2.72 10.09
CA GLY A 101 -15.56 -3.24 8.73
C GLY A 101 -14.46 -2.62 7.84
N VAL A 102 -13.41 -2.08 8.47
CA VAL A 102 -12.31 -1.39 7.79
C VAL A 102 -11.25 -2.42 7.44
N TYR A 103 -11.35 -2.94 6.22
CA TYR A 103 -10.37 -3.86 5.66
C TYR A 103 -10.02 -3.42 4.24
N SER A 104 -8.75 -3.13 4.03
CA SER A 104 -8.19 -2.92 2.70
C SER A 104 -8.31 -4.20 1.88
N ARG A 105 -8.82 -4.10 0.66
CA ARG A 105 -8.82 -5.23 -0.29
C ARG A 105 -7.48 -5.37 -1.00
N PHE A 106 -6.67 -4.33 -0.94
CA PHE A 106 -5.35 -4.26 -1.52
C PHE A 106 -4.31 -4.07 -0.41
N SER A 107 -3.91 -5.17 0.19
CA SER A 107 -2.88 -5.20 1.25
C SER A 107 -1.45 -5.02 0.70
N TRP A 108 -1.31 -4.13 -0.29
CA TRP A 108 -0.09 -3.89 -1.04
C TRP A 108 0.58 -2.61 -0.55
N GLU A 109 1.90 -2.66 -0.53
CA GLU A 109 2.75 -1.52 -0.21
C GLU A 109 3.91 -1.48 -1.19
N PHE A 110 4.17 -0.31 -1.77
CA PHE A 110 5.25 -0.12 -2.73
C PHE A 110 6.17 0.99 -2.25
N LEU A 111 7.40 0.61 -1.91
CA LEU A 111 8.51 1.53 -1.64
C LEU A 111 9.29 1.72 -2.93
N LYS A 112 9.20 2.91 -3.51
CA LYS A 112 9.82 3.26 -4.78
C LYS A 112 11.17 3.91 -4.54
N ASN A 113 12.15 3.51 -5.36
CA ASN A 113 13.55 3.86 -5.24
C ASN A 113 14.27 3.30 -3.98
N TYR A 114 13.74 2.20 -3.42
CA TYR A 114 14.37 1.47 -2.32
C TYR A 114 14.44 -0.03 -2.62
N PRO A 115 15.65 -0.63 -2.66
CA PRO A 115 16.94 0.04 -2.75
C PRO A 115 17.04 0.93 -4.01
N ASN A 116 18.05 1.81 -4.08
CA ASN A 116 18.18 2.79 -5.18
C ASN A 116 18.04 2.13 -6.57
N GLY A 117 17.16 2.68 -7.41
CA GLY A 117 16.84 2.15 -8.74
C GLY A 117 15.88 0.94 -8.76
N LYS A 118 15.39 0.49 -7.60
CA LYS A 118 14.43 -0.62 -7.46
C LYS A 118 13.14 -0.16 -6.79
N MET A 119 12.11 -0.98 -6.91
CA MET A 119 10.88 -0.88 -6.15
C MET A 119 10.71 -2.12 -5.28
N THR A 120 10.66 -1.93 -3.96
CA THR A 120 10.29 -2.99 -3.02
C THR A 120 8.78 -3.11 -2.98
N CYS A 121 8.26 -4.27 -3.36
CA CYS A 121 6.85 -4.62 -3.37
C CYS A 121 6.54 -5.53 -2.17
N TYR A 122 5.58 -5.12 -1.35
CA TYR A 122 5.15 -5.87 -0.18
C TYR A 122 3.68 -6.26 -0.31
N HIS A 123 3.37 -7.53 -0.05
CA HIS A 123 2.00 -8.03 0.10
C HIS A 123 1.84 -8.61 1.49
N HIS A 124 0.90 -8.07 2.28
CA HIS A 124 0.51 -8.70 3.53
C HIS A 124 -0.49 -9.83 3.22
N LEU A 125 0.00 -11.07 3.23
CA LEU A 125 -0.83 -12.27 3.09
C LEU A 125 -1.11 -12.86 4.48
N THR A 126 -2.18 -13.65 4.58
CA THR A 126 -2.52 -14.38 5.82
C THR A 126 -1.44 -15.36 6.25
N THR A 127 -0.65 -15.86 5.29
CA THR A 127 0.45 -16.81 5.50
C THR A 127 1.76 -16.13 5.95
N GLY A 128 1.77 -14.80 6.09
CA GLY A 128 2.96 -14.00 6.31
C GLY A 128 3.22 -13.06 5.13
N PRO A 129 4.13 -12.10 5.30
CA PRO A 129 4.42 -11.15 4.23
C PRO A 129 5.13 -11.80 3.05
N PHE A 130 4.80 -11.33 1.86
CA PHE A 130 5.54 -11.63 0.65
C PHE A 130 6.21 -10.35 0.15
N LEU A 131 7.54 -10.36 0.12
CA LEU A 131 8.38 -9.25 -0.31
C LEU A 131 9.17 -9.66 -1.54
N TYR A 132 9.20 -8.79 -2.54
CA TYR A 132 10.05 -8.93 -3.71
C TYR A 132 10.46 -7.56 -4.23
N GLU A 133 11.53 -7.52 -5.03
CA GLU A 133 12.04 -6.30 -5.66
C GLU A 133 11.81 -6.37 -7.17
N GLU A 134 11.45 -5.23 -7.75
CA GLU A 134 11.37 -5.02 -9.19
C GLU A 134 12.27 -3.85 -9.60
N ASP A 135 12.66 -3.77 -10.87
CA ASP A 135 13.28 -2.56 -11.41
C ASP A 135 12.31 -1.38 -11.28
N LEU A 136 12.83 -0.16 -11.06
CA LEU A 136 11.96 1.01 -10.98
C LEU A 136 11.38 1.38 -12.37
N ASN A 137 12.17 1.19 -13.43
CA ASN A 137 11.81 1.50 -14.82
C ASN A 137 10.99 0.37 -15.46
N LEU A 138 9.75 0.17 -15.00
CA LEU A 138 8.88 -0.91 -15.48
C LEU A 138 8.06 -0.56 -16.72
N PHE A 139 7.91 0.72 -17.03
CA PHE A 139 6.95 1.21 -18.01
C PHE A 139 7.65 1.88 -19.18
N ASP A 140 7.25 1.49 -20.40
CA ASP A 140 7.67 2.12 -21.64
C ASP A 140 6.57 3.07 -22.13
N TRP A 141 6.51 4.24 -21.50
CA TRP A 141 5.46 5.23 -21.75
C TRP A 141 5.54 5.84 -23.14
N GLN A 142 4.45 5.77 -23.87
CA GLN A 142 4.25 6.48 -25.13
C GLN A 142 3.48 7.78 -24.84
N LEU A 143 4.19 8.92 -24.89
CA LEU A 143 3.57 10.23 -24.74
C LEU A 143 2.70 10.55 -25.96
N THR A 144 1.59 11.25 -25.74
CA THR A 144 0.75 11.76 -26.83
C THR A 144 0.58 13.27 -26.74
N ASP A 145 0.06 13.88 -27.81
CA ASP A 145 -0.25 15.33 -27.85
C ASP A 145 -1.58 15.67 -27.16
N SER A 146 -2.24 14.68 -26.53
CA SER A 146 -3.51 14.90 -25.84
C SER A 146 -3.28 15.62 -24.51
N ILE A 147 -3.94 16.75 -24.36
CA ILE A 147 -3.93 17.58 -23.16
C ILE A 147 -5.34 17.69 -22.58
N ASP A 148 -5.43 17.82 -21.26
CA ASP A 148 -6.70 18.04 -20.54
C ASP A 148 -6.43 18.80 -19.24
N THR A 149 -7.47 19.05 -18.44
CA THR A 149 -7.36 19.56 -17.08
C THR A 149 -8.07 18.59 -16.12
N ILE A 150 -7.31 17.96 -15.23
CA ILE A 150 -7.83 16.98 -14.25
C ILE A 150 -7.43 17.43 -12.85
N ALA A 151 -8.39 17.40 -11.91
CA ALA A 151 -8.21 17.87 -10.53
C ALA A 151 -7.66 19.32 -10.42
N GLY A 152 -7.93 20.15 -11.44
CA GLY A 152 -7.45 21.54 -11.51
C GLY A 152 -6.04 21.71 -12.11
N TYR A 153 -5.38 20.62 -12.51
CA TYR A 153 -4.04 20.66 -13.10
C TYR A 153 -4.08 20.41 -14.61
N PRO A 154 -3.29 21.15 -15.42
CA PRO A 154 -3.07 20.78 -16.81
C PRO A 154 -2.31 19.45 -16.86
N VAL A 155 -2.80 18.53 -17.68
CA VAL A 155 -2.26 17.18 -17.81
C VAL A 155 -1.98 16.83 -19.26
N GLN A 156 -0.99 15.96 -19.46
CA GLN A 156 -0.69 15.33 -20.74
C GLN A 156 -0.98 13.82 -20.63
N MET A 157 -1.46 13.23 -21.72
CA MET A 157 -1.73 11.80 -21.78
C MET A 157 -0.47 11.00 -22.15
N ALA A 158 -0.36 9.80 -21.58
CA ALA A 158 0.59 8.77 -21.97
C ALA A 158 -0.08 7.40 -21.93
N THR A 159 0.44 6.45 -22.70
CA THR A 159 -0.03 5.06 -22.70
C THR A 159 1.11 4.07 -22.49
N THR A 160 0.81 2.91 -21.93
CA THR A 160 1.77 1.79 -21.80
C THR A 160 1.01 0.48 -21.72
N ASP A 161 1.67 -0.62 -22.10
CA ASP A 161 1.19 -1.97 -21.79
C ASP A 161 1.95 -2.52 -20.59
N PHE A 162 1.24 -3.03 -19.59
CA PHE A 162 1.83 -3.61 -18.38
C PHE A 162 0.89 -4.63 -17.73
N GLY A 163 1.45 -5.76 -17.29
CA GLY A 163 0.68 -6.79 -16.57
C GLY A 163 -0.49 -7.36 -17.38
N GLY A 164 -0.35 -7.46 -18.71
CA GLY A 164 -1.41 -7.94 -19.61
C GLY A 164 -2.57 -6.96 -19.81
N ARG A 165 -2.36 -5.67 -19.53
CA ARG A 165 -3.35 -4.60 -19.72
C ARG A 165 -2.73 -3.42 -20.43
N SER A 166 -3.54 -2.74 -21.23
CA SER A 166 -3.21 -1.43 -21.78
C SER A 166 -3.72 -0.35 -20.82
N TRP A 167 -2.84 0.57 -20.48
CA TRP A 167 -3.09 1.65 -19.53
C TRP A 167 -3.03 3.00 -20.22
N ILE A 168 -3.90 3.90 -19.78
CA ILE A 168 -3.90 5.32 -20.13
C ILE A 168 -3.63 6.09 -18.85
N ALA A 169 -2.57 6.90 -18.84
CA ALA A 169 -2.19 7.77 -17.74
C ALA A 169 -2.29 9.24 -18.17
N TRP A 170 -2.69 10.08 -17.23
CA TRP A 170 -2.70 11.54 -17.35
C TRP A 170 -1.80 12.08 -16.25
N PHE A 171 -0.74 12.77 -16.63
CA PHE A 171 0.27 13.31 -15.70
C PHE A 171 0.38 14.81 -15.82
N SER A 172 0.73 15.49 -14.73
CA SER A 172 0.92 16.94 -14.71
C SER A 172 2.37 17.32 -14.44
N PRO A 173 3.07 17.96 -15.39
CA PRO A 173 4.41 18.51 -15.18
C PRO A 173 4.48 19.62 -14.13
N GLU A 174 3.34 20.25 -13.78
CA GLU A 174 3.29 21.28 -12.75
C GLU A 174 3.51 20.73 -11.33
N ILE A 175 3.34 19.42 -11.15
CA ILE A 175 3.64 18.71 -9.91
C ILE A 175 4.92 17.89 -10.17
N PRO A 176 6.11 18.39 -9.78
CA PRO A 176 7.40 17.87 -10.24
C PRO A 176 7.84 16.60 -9.48
N PHE A 177 6.95 15.63 -9.36
CA PHE A 177 7.19 14.30 -8.82
C PHE A 177 6.96 13.28 -9.92
N ASN A 178 8.01 12.61 -10.40
CA ASN A 178 7.91 11.62 -11.49
C ASN A 178 7.38 10.26 -11.00
N ASP A 179 6.21 10.28 -10.36
CA ASP A 179 5.62 9.15 -9.65
C ASP A 179 4.09 9.09 -9.87
N GLY A 180 3.42 8.11 -9.28
CA GLY A 180 2.00 7.88 -9.41
C GLY A 180 1.47 6.77 -8.49
N PRO A 181 0.18 6.46 -8.58
CA PRO A 181 -0.43 5.43 -7.76
C PRO A 181 0.05 4.02 -8.18
N TYR A 182 -0.12 3.04 -7.29
CA TYR A 182 0.30 1.65 -7.53
C TYR A 182 1.80 1.59 -7.86
N LYS A 183 2.19 0.78 -8.86
CA LYS A 183 3.56 0.65 -9.36
C LYS A 183 3.96 1.80 -10.31
N PHE A 184 3.00 2.54 -10.85
CA PHE A 184 3.23 3.52 -11.93
C PHE A 184 4.19 4.63 -11.51
N ASN A 185 5.17 4.91 -12.36
CA ASN A 185 6.17 5.97 -12.22
C ASN A 185 6.79 6.27 -13.60
N GLY A 186 7.70 7.25 -13.66
CA GLY A 186 8.56 7.46 -14.83
C GLY A 186 8.06 8.45 -15.88
N LEU A 187 6.90 9.08 -15.66
CA LEU A 187 6.44 10.22 -16.45
C LEU A 187 7.03 11.53 -15.91
N PRO A 188 7.22 12.57 -16.74
CA PRO A 188 7.80 13.85 -16.32
C PRO A 188 6.76 14.73 -15.60
N GLY A 189 6.35 14.28 -14.41
CA GLY A 189 5.32 14.89 -13.57
C GLY A 189 4.46 13.84 -12.87
N LEU A 190 3.65 14.26 -11.91
CA LEU A 190 2.83 13.34 -11.12
C LEU A 190 1.66 12.80 -11.96
N ILE A 191 1.46 11.48 -11.92
CA ILE A 191 0.29 10.83 -12.53
C ILE A 191 -0.95 11.20 -11.73
N VAL A 192 -1.78 12.09 -12.27
CA VAL A 192 -3.02 12.56 -11.65
C VAL A 192 -4.16 11.54 -11.84
N LYS A 193 -4.14 10.80 -12.94
CA LYS A 193 -5.13 9.74 -13.21
C LYS A 193 -4.51 8.63 -14.06
N VAL A 194 -4.81 7.37 -13.75
CA VAL A 194 -4.39 6.22 -14.58
C VAL A 194 -5.45 5.13 -14.53
N TYR A 195 -5.76 4.56 -15.70
CA TYR A 195 -6.78 3.52 -15.82
C TYR A 195 -6.48 2.54 -16.94
N ASP A 196 -6.96 1.31 -16.80
CA ASP A 196 -6.89 0.35 -17.89
C ASP A 196 -7.99 0.61 -18.92
N THR A 197 -7.76 0.27 -20.18
CA THR A 197 -8.71 0.54 -21.29
C THR A 197 -10.09 -0.10 -21.12
N ARG A 198 -10.22 -1.06 -20.20
CA ARG A 198 -11.49 -1.70 -19.83
C ARG A 198 -12.18 -1.06 -18.63
N MET A 199 -11.60 -0.02 -18.04
CA MET A 199 -12.12 0.66 -16.85
C MET A 199 -12.35 -0.30 -15.65
N HIS A 200 -11.54 -1.36 -15.55
CA HIS A 200 -11.59 -2.28 -14.43
C HIS A 200 -10.87 -1.71 -13.20
N TYR A 201 -9.86 -0.86 -13.43
CA TYR A 201 -9.12 -0.14 -12.40
C TYR A 201 -8.91 1.30 -12.85
N VAL A 202 -9.35 2.25 -12.03
CA VAL A 202 -9.19 3.68 -12.26
C VAL A 202 -8.64 4.30 -10.98
N PHE A 203 -7.40 4.77 -11.02
CA PHE A 203 -6.83 5.57 -9.96
C PHE A 203 -6.99 7.05 -10.29
N GLU A 204 -7.52 7.83 -9.35
CA GLU A 204 -7.71 9.28 -9.48
C GLU A 204 -7.14 10.00 -8.26
N LEU A 205 -6.34 11.03 -8.50
CA LEU A 205 -5.87 11.95 -7.46
C LEU A 205 -7.06 12.76 -6.93
N LYS A 206 -7.20 12.79 -5.61
CA LYS A 206 -8.17 13.62 -4.89
C LYS A 206 -7.59 14.98 -4.54
N ASP A 207 -6.42 14.96 -3.91
CA ASP A 207 -5.75 16.14 -3.39
C ASP A 207 -4.27 15.82 -3.11
N ILE A 208 -3.49 16.89 -2.93
CA ILE A 208 -2.12 16.83 -2.46
C ILE A 208 -2.00 17.79 -1.30
N GLU A 209 -1.52 17.27 -0.18
CA GLU A 209 -1.35 18.06 1.04
C GLU A 209 0.10 18.01 1.52
N LYS A 210 0.48 19.05 2.25
CA LYS A 210 1.72 19.06 3.02
C LYS A 210 1.40 18.51 4.42
N PRO A 211 2.17 17.55 4.94
CA PRO A 211 2.01 17.10 6.31
C PRO A 211 2.10 18.25 7.33
N ASP A 212 1.18 18.26 8.31
CA ASP A 212 1.20 19.22 9.42
C ASP A 212 2.33 18.95 10.43
N HIS A 213 2.91 17.75 10.38
CA HIS A 213 4.04 17.31 11.18
C HIS A 213 4.91 16.37 10.35
N GLU A 214 6.12 16.10 10.83
CA GLU A 214 7.03 15.16 10.20
C GLU A 214 6.45 13.75 10.19
N ILE A 215 6.33 13.16 9.00
CA ILE A 215 5.84 11.80 8.80
C ILE A 215 6.96 10.98 8.16
N ALA A 216 7.44 9.98 8.89
CA ALA A 216 8.48 9.07 8.41
C ALA A 216 7.93 8.13 7.34
N ILE A 217 8.70 7.95 6.27
CA ILE A 217 8.54 6.85 5.33
C ILE A 217 9.34 5.68 5.89
N GLU A 218 8.62 4.67 6.35
CA GLU A 218 9.16 3.56 7.12
C GLU A 218 9.17 2.26 6.32
N PHE A 219 10.20 1.44 6.56
CA PHE A 219 10.25 0.07 6.08
C PHE A 219 10.22 -0.91 7.25
N TYR A 220 9.32 -1.88 7.15
CA TYR A 220 9.16 -2.99 8.09
C TYR A 220 9.92 -4.19 7.54
N ARG A 221 11.12 -4.44 8.06
CA ARG A 221 11.82 -5.69 7.75
C ARG A 221 11.41 -6.74 8.76
N GLU A 222 10.57 -7.68 8.34
CA GLU A 222 10.56 -8.98 8.98
C GLU A 222 11.87 -9.68 8.58
N GLU A 223 12.82 -9.81 9.50
CA GLU A 223 13.92 -10.76 9.30
C GLU A 223 13.30 -12.15 9.25
N LEU A 224 13.05 -12.63 8.04
CA LEU A 224 12.70 -14.01 7.76
C LEU A 224 13.94 -14.84 8.12
N PHE A 225 13.89 -15.50 9.28
CA PHE A 225 14.87 -16.50 9.71
C PHE A 225 14.69 -17.80 8.92
#